data_AF-X1CKG3-F1
#
_entry.id   AF-X1CKG3-F1
#
_cell.length_a   1.000
_cell.length_b   1.000
_cell.length_c   1.000
_cell.angle_alpha   90.00
_cell.angle_beta   90.00
_cell.angle_gamma   90.00
#
_symmetry.space_group_name_H-M   'P 1'
#
loop_
_entity.id
_entity.type
_entity.pdbx_description
1 polymer ?
#
loop_
_entity_poly.entity_id
_entity_poly.type
_entity_poly.pdbx_seq_one_letter_code
_entity_poly.pdbx_strand_id
1 'polypeptide(L)'
;MKKFFIIFLLCSTFSFADVTGISRLQWFDPYGRQPIKYTEWSTHHIDKTAATHIGIVYKKITRDRQDLVNVIVNTGIYLDIATEIDTFINDLIDAGYSVQLDTISGMSESLLRAHLAGLADLVGAIFVGELPVAWFETYGFGSWEEFPHDLYFSDLDGTYIDADADGLYDNHTG
;
A
#
# COMPACT_ATOMS: atom_id res chain seq x y z
N MET A 1 71.94 19.65 26.13
CA MET A 1 71.07 19.59 24.94
C MET A 1 70.00 18.51 25.17
N LYS A 2 68.76 18.89 25.49
CA LYS A 2 67.63 17.94 25.53
C LYS A 2 66.47 18.57 24.76
N LYS A 3 66.15 17.98 23.61
CA LYS A 3 65.08 18.40 22.71
C LYS A 3 63.74 17.96 23.33
N PHE A 4 62.87 18.90 23.67
CA PHE A 4 61.49 18.59 24.02
C PHE A 4 60.68 18.44 22.74
N PHE A 5 60.16 17.24 22.51
CA PHE A 5 59.27 16.92 21.40
C PHE A 5 57.84 17.26 21.83
N ILE A 6 57.19 18.16 21.10
CA ILE A 6 55.80 18.55 21.29
C ILE A 6 54.93 17.44 20.69
N ILE A 7 54.05 16.85 21.49
CA ILE A 7 52.97 15.97 21.01
C ILE A 7 51.68 16.77 21.11
N PHE A 8 51.15 17.17 19.97
CA PHE A 8 49.87 17.85 19.86
C PHE A 8 48.77 16.79 19.75
N LEU A 9 48.03 16.57 20.83
CA LEU A 9 46.91 15.63 20.86
C LEU A 9 45.66 16.38 20.37
N LEU A 10 45.31 16.23 19.09
CA LEU A 10 44.08 16.79 18.53
C LEU A 10 42.92 15.85 18.89
N CYS A 11 42.24 16.15 19.99
CA CYS A 11 41.03 15.44 20.39
C CYS A 11 39.85 16.01 19.60
N SER A 12 39.52 15.40 18.47
CA SER A 12 38.32 15.74 17.71
C SER A 12 37.09 15.18 18.41
N THR A 13 36.46 15.98 19.26
CA THR A 13 35.13 15.69 19.79
C THR A 13 34.10 15.95 18.70
N PHE A 14 33.58 14.89 18.08
CA PHE A 14 32.33 14.99 17.32
C PHE A 14 31.19 15.18 18.33
N SER A 15 30.83 16.43 18.60
CA SER A 15 29.57 16.74 19.24
C SER A 15 28.45 16.48 18.22
N PHE A 16 27.81 15.32 18.31
CA PHE A 16 26.50 15.13 17.71
C PHE A 16 25.55 16.09 18.44
N ALA A 17 25.04 17.08 17.71
CA ALA A 17 24.03 17.97 18.24
C ALA A 17 22.72 17.18 18.38
N ASP A 18 22.37 16.80 19.61
CA ASP A 18 21.02 16.33 19.91
C ASP A 18 20.08 17.54 19.89
N VAL A 19 19.11 17.53 18.98
CA VAL A 19 18.06 18.53 18.94
C VAL A 19 17.10 18.24 20.09
N THR A 20 17.32 18.90 21.23
CA THR A 20 16.48 18.77 22.42
C THR A 20 15.31 19.75 22.38
N GLY A 21 14.16 19.36 22.95
CA GLY A 21 12.98 20.23 23.06
C GLY A 21 12.03 20.23 21.86
N ILE A 22 12.24 19.34 20.87
CA ILE A 22 11.26 19.09 19.80
C ILE A 22 10.53 17.78 20.09
N SER A 23 9.20 17.85 20.19
CA SER A 23 8.37 16.65 20.29
C SER A 23 8.47 15.85 19.00
N ARG A 24 8.69 14.53 19.12
CA ARG A 24 8.63 13.62 17.98
C ARG A 24 7.26 13.74 17.31
N LEU A 25 7.25 13.84 15.99
CA LEU A 25 6.01 13.80 15.23
C LEU A 25 5.33 12.46 15.47
N GLN A 26 4.03 12.50 15.70
CA GLN A 26 3.20 11.33 15.87
C GLN A 26 2.04 11.45 14.88
N TRP A 27 1.64 10.34 14.31
CA TRP A 27 0.45 10.30 13.49
C TRP A 27 -0.77 10.46 14.40
N PHE A 28 -1.63 11.41 14.06
CA PHE A 28 -2.96 11.57 14.63
C PHE A 28 -3.90 11.93 13.48
N ASP A 29 -5.11 11.41 13.53
CA ASP A 29 -6.16 11.88 12.63
C ASP A 29 -6.73 13.24 13.07
N PRO A 30 -7.62 13.89 12.27
CA PRO A 30 -8.23 15.17 12.64
C PRO A 30 -9.05 15.16 13.94
N TYR A 31 -9.39 13.99 14.47
CA TYR A 31 -10.11 13.79 15.73
C TYR A 31 -9.19 13.43 16.90
N GLY A 32 -7.87 13.42 16.69
CA GLY A 32 -6.87 13.10 17.72
C GLY A 32 -6.73 11.59 18.01
N ARG A 33 -7.24 10.72 17.13
CA ARG A 33 -7.11 9.27 17.27
C ARG A 33 -5.74 8.80 16.76
N GLN A 34 -5.21 7.78 17.41
CA GLN A 34 -4.00 7.08 16.98
C GLN A 34 -4.33 6.06 15.88
N PRO A 35 -3.36 5.68 15.02
CA PRO A 35 -3.58 4.58 14.09
C PRO A 35 -3.73 3.29 14.89
N ILE A 36 -4.64 2.43 14.45
CA ILE A 36 -4.74 1.08 15.01
C ILE A 36 -3.61 0.21 14.47
N LYS A 37 -3.28 -0.83 15.23
CA LYS A 37 -2.29 -1.82 14.82
C LYS A 37 -2.87 -2.82 13.81
N TYR A 38 -2.03 -3.45 13.00
CA TYR A 38 -2.38 -4.56 12.13
C TYR A 38 -3.07 -5.69 12.90
N THR A 39 -2.58 -6.01 14.09
CA THR A 39 -3.18 -7.04 14.95
C THR A 39 -4.62 -6.71 15.37
N GLU A 40 -4.94 -5.42 15.56
CA GLU A 40 -6.31 -4.99 15.83
C GLU A 40 -7.13 -4.96 14.54
N TRP A 41 -6.62 -4.33 13.48
CA TRP A 41 -7.27 -4.24 12.18
C TRP A 41 -7.66 -5.62 11.63
N SER A 42 -6.72 -6.58 11.62
CA SER A 42 -6.92 -7.92 11.07
C SER A 42 -8.03 -8.70 11.77
N THR A 43 -8.26 -8.46 13.07
CA THR A 43 -9.36 -9.13 13.80
C THR A 43 -10.75 -8.69 13.34
N HIS A 44 -10.86 -7.47 12.81
CA HIS A 44 -12.11 -6.90 12.35
C HIS A 44 -12.36 -7.11 10.85
N HIS A 45 -11.30 -7.19 10.06
CA HIS A 45 -11.40 -7.14 8.60
C HIS A 45 -11.08 -8.49 7.93
N ILE A 46 -10.23 -9.34 8.54
CA ILE A 46 -9.81 -10.61 7.95
C ILE A 46 -10.59 -11.77 8.56
N ASP A 47 -11.54 -12.31 7.78
CA ASP A 47 -12.05 -13.65 8.03
C ASP A 47 -11.06 -14.70 7.50
N LYS A 48 -10.31 -15.32 8.41
CA LYS A 48 -9.31 -16.36 8.10
C LYS A 48 -9.89 -17.61 7.43
N THR A 49 -11.21 -17.77 7.40
CA THR A 49 -11.89 -18.89 6.76
C THR A 49 -12.45 -18.54 5.38
N ALA A 50 -12.61 -17.26 5.06
CA ALA A 50 -13.11 -16.79 3.79
C ALA A 50 -11.99 -16.72 2.75
N ALA A 51 -12.09 -17.52 1.70
CA ALA A 51 -11.18 -17.40 0.56
C ALA A 51 -11.46 -16.13 -0.24
N THR A 52 -10.41 -15.55 -0.80
CA THR A 52 -10.54 -14.38 -1.69
C THR A 52 -10.96 -14.82 -3.07
N HIS A 53 -11.97 -14.14 -3.62
CA HIS A 53 -12.50 -14.40 -4.95
C HIS A 53 -12.58 -13.10 -5.73
N ILE A 54 -12.06 -13.12 -6.95
CA ILE A 54 -12.13 -12.01 -7.90
C ILE A 54 -12.90 -12.49 -9.12
N GLY A 55 -13.96 -11.78 -9.47
CA GLY A 55 -14.85 -12.12 -10.57
C GLY A 55 -14.98 -10.97 -11.56
N ILE A 56 -14.81 -11.27 -12.85
CA ILE A 56 -15.06 -10.29 -13.90
C ILE A 56 -16.57 -10.09 -14.05
N VAL A 57 -17.03 -8.86 -13.93
CA VAL A 57 -18.42 -8.48 -14.26
C VAL A 57 -18.51 -8.25 -15.76
N TYR A 58 -17.68 -7.35 -16.29
CA TYR A 58 -17.55 -7.12 -17.73
C TYR A 58 -16.23 -6.46 -18.11
N LYS A 59 -15.92 -6.52 -19.40
CA LYS A 59 -14.77 -5.83 -20.02
C LYS A 59 -15.21 -5.08 -21.27
N LYS A 60 -14.89 -3.78 -21.34
CA LYS A 60 -15.21 -2.91 -22.48
C LYS A 60 -13.91 -2.33 -23.04
N ILE A 61 -13.55 -2.80 -24.24
CA ILE A 61 -12.31 -2.41 -24.92
C ILE A 61 -12.60 -1.30 -25.94
N THR A 62 -11.85 -0.21 -25.85
CA THR A 62 -11.80 0.84 -26.87
C THR A 62 -10.89 0.39 -28.00
N ARG A 63 -11.32 0.46 -29.26
CA ARG A 63 -10.54 -0.03 -30.41
C ARG A 63 -9.25 0.73 -30.67
N ASP A 64 -9.14 1.95 -30.13
CA ASP A 64 -8.12 2.91 -30.50
C ASP A 64 -7.01 3.05 -29.46
N ARG A 65 -7.17 2.47 -28.26
CA ARG A 65 -6.20 2.52 -27.15
C ARG A 65 -6.15 1.23 -26.36
N GLN A 66 -4.93 0.83 -26.02
CA GLN A 66 -4.59 -0.27 -25.13
C GLN A 66 -4.23 0.27 -23.74
N ASP A 67 -4.98 1.25 -23.23
CA ASP A 67 -4.79 1.75 -21.86
C ASP A 67 -5.95 1.21 -21.03
N LEU A 68 -5.71 0.15 -20.27
CA LEU A 68 -6.70 -0.51 -19.44
C LEU A 68 -6.71 0.09 -18.03
N VAL A 69 -7.89 0.54 -17.59
CA VAL A 69 -8.18 0.83 -16.19
C VAL A 69 -9.01 -0.30 -15.62
N ASN A 70 -8.57 -0.89 -14.50
CA ASN A 70 -9.34 -1.89 -13.78
C ASN A 70 -10.11 -1.22 -12.63
N VAL A 71 -11.43 -1.37 -12.61
CA VAL A 71 -12.27 -0.93 -11.50
C VAL A 71 -12.66 -2.17 -10.71
N ILE A 72 -12.31 -2.22 -9.42
CA ILE A 72 -12.57 -3.36 -8.55
C ILE A 72 -13.45 -2.90 -7.40
N VAL A 73 -14.60 -3.54 -7.24
CA VAL A 73 -15.62 -3.17 -6.26
C VAL A 73 -15.80 -4.29 -5.23
N ASN A 74 -15.90 -3.95 -3.95
CA ASN A 74 -16.28 -4.92 -2.93
C ASN A 74 -17.66 -5.53 -3.27
N THR A 75 -17.74 -6.86 -3.29
CA THR A 75 -18.93 -7.62 -3.69
C THR A 75 -20.15 -7.28 -2.83
N GLY A 76 -19.94 -7.01 -1.53
CA GLY A 76 -20.99 -6.73 -0.56
C GLY A 76 -21.71 -5.39 -0.79
N ILE A 77 -21.09 -4.44 -1.50
CA ILE A 77 -21.70 -3.14 -1.80
C ILE A 77 -22.03 -2.95 -3.29
N TYR A 78 -21.49 -3.79 -4.18
CA TYR A 78 -21.58 -3.59 -5.62
C TYR A 78 -23.03 -3.40 -6.12
N LEU A 79 -23.97 -4.24 -5.67
CA LEU A 79 -25.37 -4.16 -6.11
C LEU A 79 -26.05 -2.84 -5.70
N ASP A 80 -25.63 -2.25 -4.57
CA ASP A 80 -26.22 -1.02 -4.05
C ASP A 80 -25.73 0.24 -4.79
N ILE A 81 -24.58 0.14 -5.48
CA ILE A 81 -23.93 1.28 -6.17
C ILE A 81 -23.71 1.03 -7.67
N ALA A 82 -24.32 -0.01 -8.23
CA ALA A 82 -24.05 -0.43 -9.61
C ALA A 82 -24.32 0.68 -10.64
N THR A 83 -25.32 1.53 -10.39
CA THR A 83 -25.67 2.64 -11.31
C THR A 83 -24.60 3.73 -11.32
N GLU A 84 -24.07 4.06 -10.15
CA GLU A 84 -22.97 5.02 -9.97
C GLU A 84 -21.68 4.48 -10.57
N ILE A 85 -21.39 3.20 -10.37
CA ILE A 85 -20.25 2.51 -10.99
C ILE A 85 -20.35 2.53 -12.51
N ASP A 86 -21.51 2.21 -13.09
CA ASP A 86 -21.70 2.26 -14.54
C ASP A 86 -21.56 3.68 -15.09
N THR A 87 -22.01 4.69 -14.36
CA THR A 87 -21.79 6.10 -14.73
C THR A 87 -20.31 6.42 -14.78
N PHE A 88 -19.58 6.11 -13.70
CA PHE A 88 -18.14 6.34 -13.61
C PHE A 88 -17.34 5.60 -14.68
N ILE A 89 -17.72 4.36 -15.00
CA ILE A 89 -17.08 3.57 -16.07
C ILE A 89 -17.31 4.20 -17.44
N ASN A 90 -18.50 4.72 -17.71
CA ASN A 90 -18.75 5.43 -18.97
C ASN A 90 -17.91 6.71 -19.08
N ASP A 91 -17.69 7.44 -17.98
CA ASP A 91 -16.79 8.61 -17.97
C ASP A 91 -15.35 8.22 -18.33
N LEU A 92 -14.84 7.09 -17.81
CA LEU A 92 -13.51 6.57 -18.18
C LEU A 92 -13.43 6.19 -19.66
N ILE A 93 -14.49 5.59 -20.20
CA ILE A 93 -14.55 5.21 -21.61
C ILE A 93 -14.61 6.43 -22.51
N ASP A 94 -15.40 7.45 -22.14
CA ASP A 94 -15.48 8.72 -22.86
C ASP A 94 -14.16 9.51 -22.78
N ALA A 95 -13.39 9.32 -21.71
CA ALA A 95 -12.00 9.80 -21.59
C ALA A 95 -11.00 8.98 -22.44
N GLY A 96 -11.43 7.87 -23.03
CA GLY A 96 -10.67 7.05 -23.98
C GLY A 96 -9.95 5.84 -23.38
N TYR A 97 -10.31 5.39 -22.17
CA TYR A 97 -9.74 4.18 -21.57
C TYR A 97 -10.54 2.93 -21.94
N SER A 98 -9.83 1.81 -22.08
CA SER A 98 -10.45 0.50 -21.94
C SER A 98 -10.71 0.24 -20.46
N VAL A 99 -11.83 -0.41 -20.12
CA VAL A 99 -12.19 -0.65 -18.72
C VAL A 99 -12.54 -2.12 -18.50
N GLN A 100 -12.05 -2.68 -17.39
CA GLN A 100 -12.51 -3.97 -16.85
C GLN A 100 -13.09 -3.71 -15.46
N LEU A 101 -14.34 -4.13 -15.25
CA LEU A 101 -15.00 -4.11 -13.95
C LEU A 101 -14.94 -5.50 -13.33
N ASP A 102 -14.34 -5.59 -12.15
CA ASP A 102 -14.29 -6.79 -11.34
C ASP A 102 -14.99 -6.55 -10.00
N THR A 103 -15.53 -7.62 -9.41
CA THR A 103 -15.90 -7.64 -8.00
C THR A 103 -14.93 -8.51 -7.20
N ILE A 104 -14.69 -8.13 -5.96
CA ILE A 104 -13.84 -8.89 -5.03
C ILE A 104 -14.55 -9.18 -3.71
N SER A 105 -14.27 -10.35 -3.13
CA SER A 105 -14.58 -10.69 -1.74
C SER A 105 -13.35 -11.32 -1.09
N GLY A 106 -13.26 -11.27 0.23
CA GLY A 106 -12.07 -11.69 0.98
C GLY A 106 -10.96 -10.64 0.99
N MET A 107 -9.88 -10.92 1.72
CA MET A 107 -8.86 -9.92 2.09
C MET A 107 -7.42 -10.31 1.71
N SER A 108 -7.21 -11.20 0.74
CA SER A 108 -5.86 -11.57 0.29
C SER A 108 -5.30 -10.52 -0.66
N GLU A 109 -4.38 -9.72 -0.15
CA GLU A 109 -3.65 -8.69 -0.88
C GLU A 109 -2.76 -9.30 -1.97
N SER A 110 -2.11 -10.42 -1.68
CA SER A 110 -1.28 -11.15 -2.65
C SER A 110 -2.08 -11.66 -3.86
N LEU A 111 -3.30 -12.17 -3.67
CA LEU A 111 -4.17 -12.58 -4.78
C LEU A 111 -4.64 -11.37 -5.61
N LEU A 112 -4.98 -10.25 -4.97
CA LEU A 112 -5.34 -9.02 -5.67
C LEU A 112 -4.17 -8.47 -6.49
N ARG A 113 -2.96 -8.41 -5.91
CA ARG A 113 -1.76 -7.97 -6.63
C ARG A 113 -1.44 -8.89 -7.82
N ALA A 114 -1.53 -10.21 -7.63
CA ALA A 114 -1.33 -11.16 -8.72
C ALA A 114 -2.38 -11.03 -9.84
N HIS A 115 -3.63 -10.73 -9.49
CA HIS A 115 -4.68 -10.43 -10.47
C HIS A 115 -4.33 -9.21 -11.31
N LEU A 116 -3.95 -8.10 -10.68
CA LEU A 116 -3.52 -6.88 -11.36
C LEU A 116 -2.32 -7.12 -12.28
N ALA A 117 -1.29 -7.83 -11.79
CA ALA A 117 -0.10 -8.18 -12.58
C ALA A 117 -0.42 -9.07 -13.80
N GLY A 118 -1.55 -9.80 -13.77
CA GLY A 118 -2.04 -10.61 -14.89
C GLY A 118 -2.78 -9.81 -15.98
N LEU A 119 -3.12 -8.54 -15.72
CA LEU A 119 -3.82 -7.69 -16.68
C LEU A 119 -2.82 -7.07 -17.67
N ALA A 120 -2.88 -7.49 -18.93
CA ALA A 120 -2.17 -6.80 -20.00
C ALA A 120 -2.66 -5.35 -20.12
N ASP A 121 -1.76 -4.46 -20.52
CA ASP A 121 -2.10 -3.09 -20.89
C ASP A 121 -2.65 -2.24 -19.72
N LEU A 122 -2.48 -2.70 -18.47
CA LEU A 122 -2.94 -2.02 -17.27
C LEU A 122 -2.16 -0.71 -17.06
N VAL A 123 -2.90 0.40 -16.99
CA VAL A 123 -2.35 1.74 -16.69
C VAL A 123 -2.83 2.28 -15.33
N GLY A 124 -3.79 1.61 -14.70
CA GLY A 124 -4.26 1.99 -13.37
C GLY A 124 -5.36 1.06 -12.84
N ALA A 125 -5.51 1.05 -11.52
CA ALA A 125 -6.57 0.34 -10.83
C ALA A 125 -7.31 1.29 -9.86
N ILE A 126 -8.61 1.07 -9.70
CA ILE A 126 -9.48 1.86 -8.84
C ILE A 126 -10.21 0.91 -7.90
N PHE A 127 -9.99 1.07 -6.60
CA PHE A 127 -10.57 0.23 -5.55
C PHE A 127 -11.77 0.94 -4.92
N VAL A 128 -12.92 0.26 -4.86
CA VAL A 128 -14.16 0.82 -4.32
C VAL A 128 -14.72 -0.05 -3.20
N GLY A 129 -14.68 0.47 -1.98
CA GLY A 129 -15.17 -0.20 -0.77
C GLY A 129 -14.04 -0.75 0.09
N GLU A 130 -14.37 -1.74 0.92
CA GLU A 130 -13.40 -2.46 1.76
C GLU A 130 -12.73 -3.56 0.93
N LEU A 131 -11.45 -3.41 0.64
CA LEU A 131 -10.67 -4.33 -0.20
C LEU A 131 -9.43 -4.81 0.56
N PRO A 132 -8.74 -5.87 0.08
CA PRO A 132 -7.48 -6.30 0.65
C PRO A 132 -6.48 -5.15 0.84
N VAL A 133 -5.78 -5.15 1.97
CA VAL A 133 -4.80 -4.12 2.35
C VAL A 133 -3.49 -4.80 2.70
N ALA A 134 -2.41 -4.44 2.01
CA ALA A 134 -1.07 -4.84 2.42
C ALA A 134 -0.58 -3.94 3.56
N TRP A 135 0.08 -4.55 4.55
CA TRP A 135 0.70 -3.85 5.66
C TRP A 135 2.22 -3.94 5.55
N PHE A 136 2.90 -2.88 5.97
CA PHE A 136 4.35 -2.79 5.97
C PHE A 136 4.83 -2.36 7.35
N GLU A 137 6.00 -2.83 7.75
CA GLU A 137 6.65 -2.44 9.00
C GLU A 137 8.12 -2.09 8.80
N THR A 138 8.62 -1.14 9.60
CA THR A 138 10.01 -0.72 9.52
C THR A 138 10.50 0.00 10.78
N TYR A 139 11.81 -0.02 10.99
CA TYR A 139 12.51 0.86 11.93
C TYR A 139 13.07 2.09 11.21
N GLY A 140 12.19 2.94 10.69
CA GLY A 140 12.58 4.07 9.83
C GLY A 140 12.67 5.43 10.54
N PHE A 141 11.89 5.64 11.60
CA PHE A 141 11.61 6.99 12.12
C PHE A 141 11.88 7.16 13.62
N GLY A 142 12.74 6.30 14.19
CA GLY A 142 13.14 6.33 15.60
C GLY A 142 12.32 5.40 16.52
N SER A 143 11.38 4.65 15.96
CA SER A 143 10.78 3.45 16.58
C SER A 143 10.34 2.48 15.49
N TRP A 144 9.90 1.30 15.94
CA TRP A 144 9.10 0.40 15.11
C TRP A 144 7.77 1.06 14.75
N GLU A 145 7.40 0.97 13.49
CA GLU A 145 6.15 1.51 12.94
C GLU A 145 5.57 0.50 11.95
N GLU A 146 4.24 0.39 11.93
CA GLU A 146 3.46 -0.46 11.04
C GLU A 146 2.36 0.37 10.39
N PHE A 147 2.11 0.18 9.09
CA PHE A 147 1.13 0.98 8.34
C PHE A 147 0.60 0.29 7.08
N PRO A 148 -0.61 0.61 6.62
CA PRO A 148 -1.10 0.23 5.29
C PRO A 148 -0.19 0.76 4.17
N HIS A 149 0.08 -0.05 3.16
CA HIS A 149 1.09 0.23 2.13
C HIS A 149 0.53 0.06 0.70
N ASP A 150 -0.15 1.09 0.19
CA ASP A 150 -0.80 1.05 -1.13
C ASP A 150 0.17 0.92 -2.31
N LEU A 151 1.44 1.29 -2.13
CA LEU A 151 2.49 1.09 -3.15
C LEU A 151 2.58 -0.39 -3.55
N TYR A 152 2.22 -1.32 -2.65
CA TYR A 152 2.11 -2.75 -2.93
C TYR A 152 1.28 -3.08 -4.18
N PHE A 153 0.20 -2.31 -4.42
CA PHE A 153 -0.69 -2.54 -5.56
C PHE A 153 -0.31 -1.71 -6.80
N SER A 154 0.61 -0.76 -6.67
CA SER A 154 1.11 0.06 -7.79
C SER A 154 2.40 -0.50 -8.37
N ASP A 155 3.20 -1.14 -7.53
CA ASP A 155 4.40 -1.86 -7.91
C ASP A 155 4.07 -3.35 -8.09
N LEU A 156 3.89 -3.78 -9.34
CA LEU A 156 3.41 -5.12 -9.67
C LEU A 156 4.55 -6.12 -9.98
N ASP A 157 5.77 -5.64 -10.18
CA ASP A 157 6.96 -6.45 -10.50
C ASP A 157 8.05 -6.40 -9.42
N GLY A 158 7.92 -5.54 -8.42
CA GLY A 158 8.80 -5.52 -7.26
C GLY A 158 8.66 -6.73 -6.34
N THR A 159 9.67 -6.93 -5.51
CA THR A 159 9.72 -7.99 -4.51
C THR A 159 9.36 -7.43 -3.15
N TYR A 160 8.41 -8.07 -2.47
CA TYR A 160 8.01 -7.77 -1.10
C TYR A 160 8.33 -8.98 -0.22
N ILE A 161 8.93 -8.74 0.95
CA ILE A 161 9.37 -9.78 1.88
C ILE A 161 8.70 -9.55 3.23
N ASP A 162 8.20 -10.64 3.80
CA ASP A 162 7.76 -10.76 5.20
C ASP A 162 8.70 -11.82 5.80
N ALA A 163 9.77 -11.39 6.49
CA ALA A 163 10.86 -12.28 6.87
C ALA A 163 10.54 -13.13 8.11
N ASP A 164 9.62 -12.68 8.96
CA ASP A 164 9.20 -13.39 10.17
C ASP A 164 7.79 -14.03 10.09
N ALA A 165 7.13 -13.88 8.93
CA ALA A 165 5.86 -14.50 8.56
C ALA A 165 4.69 -14.08 9.45
N ASP A 166 4.69 -12.83 9.90
CA ASP A 166 3.65 -12.28 10.77
C ASP A 166 2.50 -11.60 9.98
N GLY A 167 2.64 -11.50 8.66
CA GLY A 167 1.69 -10.89 7.74
C GLY A 167 1.94 -9.42 7.45
N LEU A 168 3.03 -8.84 7.97
CA LEU A 168 3.53 -7.52 7.60
C LEU A 168 4.78 -7.66 6.72
N TYR A 169 4.84 -6.88 5.64
CA TYR A 169 6.06 -6.82 4.84
C TYR A 169 7.10 -5.93 5.53
N ASP A 170 8.36 -6.37 5.58
CA ASP A 170 9.46 -5.65 6.23
C ASP A 170 10.52 -5.14 5.22
N ASN A 171 10.40 -5.54 3.95
CA ASN A 171 11.32 -5.17 2.90
C ASN A 171 10.66 -5.11 1.52
N HIS A 172 11.18 -4.23 0.67
CA HIS A 172 10.70 -3.96 -0.69
C HIS A 172 11.86 -3.61 -1.62
N THR A 173 11.88 -4.21 -2.82
CA THR A 173 12.77 -3.81 -3.93
C THR A 173 11.99 -3.71 -5.24
N GLY A 174 12.25 -2.64 -6.01
CA GLY A 174 11.57 -2.34 -7.29
C GLY A 174 12.02 -0.99 -7.85
#